data_AF-A0A4Y9ABD8-F1
#
_entry.id   AF-A0A4Y9ABD8-F1
#
_cell.length_a   1.000
_cell.length_b   1.000
_cell.length_c   1.000
_cell.angle_alpha   90.00
_cell.angle_beta   90.00
_cell.angle_gamma   90.00
#
_symmetry.space_group_name_H-M   'P 1'
#
loop_
_entity.id
_entity.type
_entity.pdbx_description
1 polymer ?
#
loop_
_entity_poly.entity_id
_entity_poly.type
_entity_poly.pdbx_seq_one_letter_code
_entity_poly.pdbx_strand_id
1 'polypeptide(L)'
;MSNTGFEKETKSMEENRAKDIKQDDKAVTKNSAETSKKESSSKRNRRPVKPEGFKEFEALAKGIIEADGSSYYEWLHERHQDIILNFNVSNQKQITNVAKKGE
;
A
#
# COMPACT_ATOMS: atom_id res chain seq x y z
N MET A 1 -11.87 16.83 45.12
CA MET A 1 -10.52 17.39 45.32
C MET A 1 -9.62 16.73 44.28
N SER A 2 -8.96 17.57 43.49
CA SER A 2 -7.87 17.31 42.53
C SER A 2 -6.68 16.59 43.22
N ASN A 3 -5.64 16.02 42.61
CA ASN A 3 -5.07 16.13 41.26
C ASN A 3 -3.95 15.06 41.10
N THR A 4 -3.63 14.69 39.85
CA THR A 4 -2.28 14.38 39.29
C THR A 4 -1.53 13.08 39.62
N GLY A 5 -1.06 12.41 38.56
CA GLY A 5 0.03 11.42 38.60
C GLY A 5 0.32 10.70 37.28
N PHE A 6 0.58 11.45 36.21
CA PHE A 6 1.05 10.93 34.91
C PHE A 6 2.55 10.65 35.00
N GLU A 7 2.95 9.38 35.12
CA GLU A 7 4.36 8.97 35.03
C GLU A 7 4.70 8.52 33.61
N LYS A 8 5.71 9.19 33.08
CA LYS A 8 6.35 8.97 31.79
C LYS A 8 7.43 7.91 31.96
N GLU A 9 7.44 6.89 31.11
CA GLU A 9 8.70 6.21 30.75
C GLU A 9 8.93 6.31 29.24
N THR A 10 10.04 6.96 28.91
CA THR A 10 10.66 7.03 27.60
C THR A 10 12.11 6.58 27.77
N LYS A 11 12.72 6.10 26.68
CA LYS A 11 14.09 5.57 26.47
C LYS A 11 14.24 4.06 26.72
N SER A 12 14.90 3.27 25.86
CA SER A 12 15.87 3.58 24.81
C SER A 12 16.16 2.38 23.89
N MET A 13 16.50 2.67 22.62
CA MET A 13 17.56 2.08 21.77
C MET A 13 17.66 0.55 21.62
N GLU A 14 17.51 -0.03 20.43
CA GLU A 14 18.40 -0.02 19.25
C GLU A 14 19.24 -1.30 19.15
N GLU A 15 19.41 -1.73 17.90
CA GLU A 15 20.47 -2.60 17.36
C GLU A 15 20.20 -4.11 17.24
N ASN A 16 20.00 -4.56 16.00
CA ASN A 16 20.97 -5.34 15.19
C ASN A 16 20.23 -6.14 14.09
N ARG A 17 20.77 -6.52 12.93
CA ARG A 17 21.72 -6.01 11.92
C ARG A 17 21.73 -7.10 10.81
N ALA A 18 22.05 -6.70 9.59
CA ALA A 18 22.70 -7.50 8.52
C ALA A 18 21.86 -8.48 7.65
N LYS A 19 21.91 -8.19 6.34
CA LYS A 19 22.23 -9.05 5.16
C LYS A 19 21.52 -8.43 3.94
N ASP A 20 22.12 -8.14 2.81
CA ASP A 20 23.44 -8.39 2.26
C ASP A 20 23.55 -7.44 1.05
N ILE A 21 24.66 -6.71 0.93
CA ILE A 21 25.01 -5.93 -0.26
C ILE A 21 25.77 -6.88 -1.19
N LYS A 22 25.30 -7.04 -2.43
CA LYS A 22 26.17 -7.43 -3.55
C LYS A 22 25.95 -6.46 -4.71
N GLN A 23 26.92 -5.55 -4.83
CA GLN A 23 27.35 -4.99 -6.10
C GLN A 23 27.94 -6.11 -6.95
N ASP A 24 27.64 -6.10 -8.25
CA ASP A 24 28.54 -6.61 -9.28
C ASP A 24 28.40 -5.71 -10.51
N ASP A 25 29.41 -4.86 -10.71
CA ASP A 25 29.71 -4.22 -11.99
C ASP A 25 30.56 -5.18 -12.82
N LYS A 26 30.07 -5.63 -13.98
CA LYS A 26 30.94 -6.05 -15.08
C LYS A 26 30.24 -5.96 -16.44
N ALA A 27 30.81 -5.12 -17.31
CA ALA A 27 30.44 -4.91 -18.69
C ALA A 27 30.83 -6.09 -19.62
N VAL A 28 30.03 -6.26 -20.71
CA VAL A 28 30.39 -6.77 -22.07
C VAL A 28 30.88 -8.26 -22.14
N THR A 29 30.27 -9.22 -22.85
CA THR A 29 30.11 -9.36 -24.32
C THR A 29 29.26 -10.61 -24.69
N LYS A 30 28.38 -10.49 -25.70
CA LYS A 30 28.17 -11.37 -26.89
C LYS A 30 27.81 -12.89 -26.76
N ASN A 31 26.54 -13.16 -27.11
CA ASN A 31 25.95 -14.19 -27.99
C ASN A 31 25.98 -15.72 -27.70
N SER A 32 24.79 -16.29 -27.97
CA SER A 32 24.49 -17.61 -28.53
C SER A 32 24.26 -18.78 -27.56
N ALA A 33 22.99 -19.12 -27.33
CA ALA A 33 22.48 -20.49 -27.39
C ALA A 33 20.95 -20.49 -27.24
N GLU A 34 20.29 -20.81 -28.34
CA GLU A 34 18.87 -21.08 -28.49
C GLU A 34 18.47 -22.33 -27.67
N THR A 35 17.52 -22.20 -26.73
CA THR A 35 16.71 -23.35 -26.29
C THR A 35 15.29 -22.91 -25.94
N SER A 36 14.34 -23.46 -26.69
CA SER A 36 12.90 -23.36 -26.50
C SER A 36 12.48 -23.74 -25.09
N LYS A 37 11.98 -22.78 -24.31
CA LYS A 37 11.24 -23.03 -23.06
C LYS A 37 10.08 -22.04 -22.93
N LYS A 38 8.89 -22.57 -23.23
CA LYS A 38 7.60 -22.31 -22.56
C LYS A 38 7.41 -20.85 -22.11
N GLU A 39 6.64 -20.08 -22.89
CA GLU A 39 6.10 -18.79 -22.47
C GLU A 39 5.09 -18.99 -21.32
N SER A 40 5.58 -19.29 -20.12
CA SER A 40 4.85 -18.92 -18.91
C SER A 40 4.94 -17.41 -18.83
N SER A 41 3.98 -16.71 -19.45
CA SER A 41 3.78 -15.29 -19.21
C SER A 41 3.38 -15.13 -17.75
N SER A 42 4.38 -15.07 -16.88
CA SER A 42 4.24 -14.51 -15.55
C SER A 42 3.91 -13.05 -15.78
N LYS A 43 2.61 -12.75 -15.93
CA LYS A 43 2.08 -11.39 -15.88
C LYS A 43 2.42 -10.90 -14.49
N ARG A 44 3.62 -10.31 -14.37
CA ARG A 44 4.07 -9.57 -13.21
C ARG A 44 3.01 -8.51 -12.98
N ASN A 45 2.11 -8.74 -12.03
CA ASN A 45 1.07 -7.81 -11.64
C ASN A 45 1.76 -6.47 -11.38
N ARG A 46 1.65 -5.55 -12.34
CA ARG A 46 2.21 -4.21 -12.18
C ARG A 46 1.37 -3.57 -11.10
N ARG A 47 1.98 -3.34 -9.94
CA ARG A 47 1.34 -2.56 -8.89
C ARG A 47 0.98 -1.20 -9.49
N PRO A 48 -0.23 -0.68 -9.23
CA PRO A 48 -0.59 0.67 -9.64
C PRO A 48 0.49 1.64 -9.17
N VAL A 49 0.97 2.49 -10.08
CA VAL A 49 1.97 3.50 -9.75
C VAL A 49 1.25 4.57 -8.91
N LYS A 50 1.80 4.87 -7.74
CA LYS A 50 1.28 5.97 -6.92
C LYS A 50 1.48 7.29 -7.66
N PRO A 51 0.48 8.19 -7.68
CA PRO A 51 0.64 9.51 -8.29
C PRO A 51 1.81 10.30 -7.70
N GLU A 52 2.31 11.27 -8.49
CA GLU A 52 3.29 12.23 -8.01
C GLU A 52 2.75 13.01 -6.79
N GLY A 53 3.62 13.31 -5.83
CA GLY A 53 3.24 13.98 -4.59
C GLY A 53 2.41 13.15 -3.61
N PHE A 54 2.08 11.88 -3.90
CA PHE A 54 1.22 11.05 -3.03
C PHE A 54 1.67 11.04 -1.56
N LYS A 55 2.98 10.88 -1.31
CA LYS A 55 3.51 10.83 0.07
C LYS A 55 3.38 12.16 0.80
N GLU A 56 3.52 13.28 0.09
CA GLU A 56 3.40 14.61 0.66
C GLU A 56 1.95 14.85 1.07
N PHE A 57 1.01 14.60 0.16
CA PHE A 57 -0.41 14.72 0.47
C PHE A 57 -0.88 13.75 1.55
N GLU A 58 -0.36 12.51 1.58
CA GLU A 58 -0.64 11.55 2.65
C GLU A 58 -0.16 12.07 4.01
N ALA A 59 1.06 12.63 4.08
CA ALA A 59 1.59 13.22 5.30
C ALA A 59 0.79 14.46 5.75
N LEU A 60 0.41 15.35 4.82
CA LEU A 60 -0.43 16.50 5.12
C LEU A 60 -1.81 16.07 5.64
N ALA A 61 -2.47 15.13 4.96
CA ALA A 61 -3.78 14.64 5.36
C ALA A 61 -3.73 13.99 6.75
N LYS A 62 -2.70 13.19 7.02
CA LYS A 62 -2.46 12.61 8.33
C LYS A 62 -2.34 13.68 9.42
N GLY A 63 -1.53 14.71 9.18
CA GLY A 63 -1.36 15.82 10.12
C GLY A 63 -2.66 16.57 10.41
N ILE A 64 -3.48 16.82 9.39
CA ILE A 64 -4.77 17.51 9.55
C ILE A 64 -5.75 16.67 10.38
N ILE A 65 -5.88 15.37 10.07
CA ILE A 65 -6.86 14.49 10.72
C ILE A 65 -6.46 14.19 12.17
N GLU A 66 -5.18 13.95 12.42
CA GLU A 66 -4.68 13.72 13.78
C GLU A 66 -4.76 15.00 14.64
N ALA A 67 -4.59 16.19 14.05
CA ALA A 67 -4.80 17.46 14.74
C ALA A 67 -6.27 17.70 15.14
N ASP A 68 -7.22 17.13 14.39
CA ASP A 68 -8.65 17.12 14.71
C ASP A 68 -9.02 16.05 15.77
N GLY A 69 -8.03 15.33 16.31
CA GLY A 69 -8.22 14.28 17.31
C GLY A 69 -8.78 12.97 16.74
N SER A 70 -8.86 12.84 15.42
CA SER A 70 -9.32 11.65 14.73
C SER A 70 -8.16 10.77 14.25
N SER A 71 -8.39 9.47 14.11
CA SER A 71 -7.39 8.55 13.56
C SER A 71 -7.38 8.61 12.03
N TYR A 72 -6.22 8.93 11.43
CA TYR A 72 -6.05 8.95 9.98
C TYR A 72 -6.50 7.65 9.30
N TYR A 73 -6.16 6.49 9.89
CA TYR A 73 -6.48 5.21 9.29
C TYR A 73 -7.96 4.84 9.44
N GLU A 74 -8.61 5.24 10.53
CA GLU A 74 -10.06 5.04 10.68
C GLU A 74 -10.84 5.87 9.67
N TRP A 75 -10.49 7.16 9.54
CA TRP A 75 -11.07 8.02 8.51
C TRP A 75 -10.87 7.44 7.10
N LEU A 76 -9.68 6.89 6.82
CA LEU A 76 -9.40 6.24 5.53
C LEU A 76 -10.30 5.01 5.30
N HIS A 77 -10.55 4.21 6.34
CA HIS A 77 -11.45 3.06 6.27
C HIS A 77 -12.89 3.48 5.97
N GLU A 78 -13.41 4.50 6.64
CA GLU A 78 -14.76 5.03 6.40
C GLU A 78 -14.90 5.55 4.96
N ARG A 79 -13.95 6.34 4.48
CA ARG A 79 -13.97 6.86 3.11
C ARG A 79 -13.89 5.76 2.07
N HIS A 80 -13.14 4.69 2.34
CA HIS A 80 -13.10 3.53 1.46
C HIS A 80 -14.44 2.80 1.39
N GLN A 81 -15.13 2.63 2.54
CA GLN A 81 -16.46 2.02 2.58
C GLN A 81 -17.49 2.85 1.81
N ASP A 82 -17.48 4.18 1.97
CA ASP A 82 -18.35 5.09 1.23
C ASP A 82 -18.18 4.92 -0.30
N ILE A 83 -16.94 4.84 -0.77
CA ILE A 83 -16.62 4.66 -2.19
C ILE A 83 -17.14 3.31 -2.70
N ILE A 84 -16.91 2.21 -1.96
CA ILE A 84 -17.41 0.89 -2.34
C ILE A 84 -18.94 0.89 -2.40
N LEU A 85 -19.61 1.46 -1.40
CA LEU A 85 -21.06 1.50 -1.34
C LEU A 85 -21.63 2.28 -2.54
N ASN A 86 -21.08 3.47 -2.80
CA ASN A 86 -21.49 4.30 -3.93
C ASN A 86 -21.22 3.61 -5.28
N PHE A 87 -20.08 2.92 -5.40
CA PHE A 87 -19.76 2.12 -6.58
C PHE A 87 -20.79 1.00 -6.77
N ASN A 88 -21.14 0.27 -5.72
CA ASN A 88 -22.11 -0.83 -5.79
C ASN A 88 -23.51 -0.34 -6.18
N VAL A 89 -23.97 0.77 -5.59
CA VAL A 89 -25.25 1.39 -5.94
C VAL A 89 -25.25 1.83 -7.41
N SER A 90 -24.20 2.49 -7.86
CA SER A 90 -24.08 2.98 -9.25
C SER A 90 -23.98 1.84 -10.28
N ASN A 91 -23.40 0.70 -9.89
CA ASN A 91 -23.13 -0.43 -10.78
C ASN A 91 -24.02 -1.64 -10.51
N GLN A 92 -25.12 -1.47 -9.78
CA GLN A 92 -25.99 -2.56 -9.34
C GLN A 92 -26.37 -3.52 -10.47
N LYS A 93 -26.79 -2.99 -11.63
CA LYS A 93 -27.16 -3.81 -12.80
C LYS A 93 -26.00 -4.68 -13.30
N GLN A 94 -24.80 -4.12 -13.40
CA GLN A 94 -23.63 -4.85 -13.87
C GLN A 94 -23.24 -5.95 -12.87
N ILE A 95 -23.25 -5.64 -11.58
CA ILE A 95 -22.96 -6.58 -10.51
C ILE A 95 -23.96 -7.75 -10.53
N THR A 96 -25.27 -7.45 -10.64
CA THR A 96 -26.30 -8.51 -10.72
C THR A 96 -26.18 -9.38 -11.96
N ASN A 97 -25.80 -8.82 -13.10
CA ASN A 97 -25.59 -9.58 -14.33
C ASN A 97 -24.37 -10.50 -14.24
N VAL A 98 -23.30 -10.07 -13.57
CA VAL A 98 -22.11 -10.91 -13.32
C VAL A 98 -22.46 -12.03 -12.35
N ALA A 99 -23.20 -11.74 -11.27
CA ALA A 99 -23.64 -12.75 -10.31
C ALA A 99 -24.48 -13.85 -10.96
N LYS A 100 -25.44 -13.48 -11.83
CA LYS A 100 -26.31 -14.43 -12.55
C LYS A 100 -25.60 -15.27 -13.62
N LYS A 101 -24.44 -14.83 -14.12
CA LYS A 101 -23.64 -15.59 -15.09
C LYS A 101 -22.67 -16.58 -14.43
N GLY A 102 -22.48 -16.47 -13.12
CA GLY A 102 -21.59 -17.35 -12.35
C GLY A 102 -22.29 -18.55 -11.71
N GLU A 103 -23.63 -18.61 -11.79
CA GLU A 103 -24.45 -19.81 -11.51
C GLU A 103 -24.62 -20.65 -12.79
#